data_AF-A0A3F3Q5T8-F1
#
_entry.id   AF-A0A3F3Q5T8-F1
#
_cell.length_a   1.000
_cell.length_b   1.000
_cell.length_c   1.000
_cell.angle_alpha   90.00
_cell.angle_beta   90.00
_cell.angle_gamma   90.00
#
_symmetry.space_group_name_H-M   'P 1'
#
loop_
_entity.id
_entity.type
_entity.pdbx_description
1 polymer ?
#
loop_
_entity_poly.entity_id
_entity_poly.type
_entity_poly.pdbx_seq_one_letter_code
_entity_poly.pdbx_strand_id
1 'polypeptide(L)'
;MFSETAVGEEGHGLDRVKVIRTLRSELVIPAENMVKTRAQQAIGRFTMSTIASAGSGSQSQMSYKQARDARARLVSAVNILYLLSPVPKNVTSAATFQPDLLLSTLQGYMQTAISSSLSNLTRALSMLPTLERTLSDLSARCQDIFALEAILSNLRPPSHPLFPPTAPAAAAGTRNGEQPEPQIQASGKNNLLQPLLNALDTSSLPSYFWRSLASYLAARVQEIINRGGVSARTLRSNRDRIKKEVKDCVLRGSQLPSSILGTEKRLGVDSGLERSWEREAAVMVSSIANVLDRQA
;
A
#
# COMPACT_ATOMS: atom_id res chain seq x y z
N MET A 1 10.51 5.38 -27.78
CA MET A 1 10.05 5.13 -29.16
C MET A 1 8.81 5.92 -29.59
N PHE A 2 7.55 5.63 -29.16
CA PHE A 2 6.39 6.43 -29.65
C PHE A 2 6.11 7.73 -28.88
N SER A 3 6.69 7.90 -27.70
CA SER A 3 6.54 9.11 -26.88
C SER A 3 7.54 10.22 -27.21
N GLU A 4 8.58 9.89 -27.98
CA GLU A 4 9.69 10.79 -28.32
C GLU A 4 9.43 11.42 -29.71
N THR A 5 8.47 12.34 -29.76
CA THR A 5 8.01 13.02 -30.99
C THR A 5 8.51 14.47 -31.10
N ALA A 6 9.35 14.94 -30.17
CA ALA A 6 9.88 16.29 -30.17
C ALA A 6 10.92 16.50 -31.29
N VAL A 7 11.23 17.76 -31.58
CA VAL A 7 12.24 18.12 -32.59
C VAL A 7 13.59 17.57 -32.15
N GLY A 8 14.19 16.67 -32.94
CA GLY A 8 15.49 16.03 -32.65
C GLY A 8 15.41 14.65 -32.00
N GLU A 9 14.20 14.12 -31.75
CA GLU A 9 14.01 12.76 -31.25
C GLU A 9 13.76 11.75 -32.39
N GLU A 10 14.04 10.46 -32.16
CA GLU A 10 13.91 9.39 -33.17
C GLU A 10 12.50 9.29 -33.80
N GLY A 11 11.46 9.81 -33.11
CA GLY A 11 10.08 9.83 -33.59
C GLY A 11 9.63 11.13 -34.25
N HIS A 12 10.52 12.10 -34.48
CA HIS A 12 10.16 13.37 -35.09
C HIS A 12 9.59 13.19 -36.52
N GLY A 13 8.35 13.65 -36.73
CA GLY A 13 7.68 13.55 -38.03
C GLY A 13 6.88 12.25 -38.26
N LEU A 14 6.99 11.24 -37.39
CA LEU A 14 6.21 9.99 -37.50
C LEU A 14 4.69 10.23 -37.37
N ASP A 15 4.28 11.26 -36.62
CA ASP A 15 2.87 11.62 -36.48
C ASP A 15 2.24 12.10 -37.80
N ARG A 16 3.05 12.57 -38.77
CA ARG A 16 2.55 12.99 -40.10
C ARG A 16 2.12 11.80 -40.97
N VAL A 17 2.57 10.58 -40.63
CA VAL A 17 2.23 9.38 -41.39
C VAL A 17 0.88 8.83 -40.92
N LYS A 18 -0.12 8.82 -41.82
CA LYS A 18 -1.50 8.41 -41.51
C LYS A 18 -1.58 7.02 -40.87
N VAL A 19 -0.81 6.05 -41.37
CA VAL A 19 -0.78 4.68 -40.82
C VAL A 19 -0.26 4.66 -39.38
N ILE A 20 0.77 5.44 -39.07
CA ILE A 20 1.35 5.50 -37.72
C ILE A 20 0.37 6.18 -36.76
N ARG A 21 -0.29 7.24 -37.21
CA ARG A 21 -1.36 7.89 -36.44
C ARG A 21 -2.50 6.92 -36.13
N THR A 22 -2.98 6.17 -37.13
CA THR A 22 -4.03 5.16 -36.95
C THR A 22 -3.57 4.03 -36.03
N LEU A 23 -2.35 3.51 -36.18
CA LEU A 23 -1.81 2.49 -35.29
C LEU A 23 -1.74 2.99 -33.84
N ARG A 24 -1.30 4.25 -33.64
CA ARG A 24 -1.20 4.87 -32.33
C ARG A 24 -2.58 5.09 -31.69
N SER A 25 -3.54 5.63 -32.44
CA SER A 25 -4.88 5.94 -31.91
C SER A 25 -5.74 4.71 -31.69
N GLU A 26 -5.70 3.74 -32.61
CA GLU A 26 -6.60 2.57 -32.59
C GLU A 26 -6.04 1.37 -31.83
N LEU A 27 -4.71 1.24 -31.71
CA LEU A 27 -4.10 0.06 -31.08
C LEU A 27 -3.24 0.39 -29.86
N VAL A 28 -2.28 1.32 -29.99
CA VAL A 28 -1.31 1.58 -28.90
C VAL A 28 -1.98 2.23 -27.70
N ILE A 29 -2.66 3.36 -27.88
CA ILE A 29 -3.31 4.09 -26.77
C ILE A 29 -4.38 3.22 -26.07
N PRO A 30 -5.26 2.50 -26.79
CA PRO A 30 -6.23 1.60 -26.15
C PRO A 30 -5.58 0.45 -25.38
N ALA A 31 -4.51 -0.16 -25.94
CA ALA A 31 -3.79 -1.23 -25.26
C ALA A 31 -3.10 -0.74 -23.99
N GLU A 32 -2.44 0.42 -24.03
CA GLU A 32 -1.82 1.05 -22.86
C GLU A 32 -2.86 1.37 -21.78
N ASN A 33 -4.00 1.96 -22.16
CA ASN A 33 -5.09 2.25 -21.23
C ASN A 33 -5.68 0.99 -20.60
N MET A 34 -5.79 -0.11 -21.36
CA MET A 34 -6.24 -1.40 -20.84
C MET A 34 -5.25 -1.96 -19.82
N VAL A 35 -3.95 -1.95 -20.12
CA VAL A 35 -2.90 -2.45 -19.23
C VAL A 35 -2.83 -1.59 -17.95
N LYS A 36 -2.88 -0.27 -18.10
CA LYS A 36 -2.95 0.70 -16.99
C LYS A 36 -4.14 0.41 -16.08
N THR A 37 -5.34 0.30 -16.64
CA THR A 37 -6.57 0.03 -15.87
C THR A 37 -6.48 -1.30 -15.12
N ARG A 38 -5.97 -2.36 -15.77
CA ARG A 38 -5.79 -3.66 -15.12
C ARG A 38 -4.77 -3.63 -14.00
N ALA A 39 -3.66 -2.91 -14.17
CA ALA A 39 -2.66 -2.75 -13.12
C ALA A 39 -3.22 -1.97 -11.92
N GLN A 40 -3.99 -0.90 -12.17
CA GLN A 40 -4.69 -0.16 -11.10
C GLN A 40 -5.69 -1.05 -10.34
N GLN A 41 -6.48 -1.86 -11.06
CA GLN A 41 -7.40 -2.81 -10.44
C GLN A 41 -6.67 -3.88 -9.61
N ALA A 42 -5.51 -4.35 -10.06
CA ALA A 42 -4.72 -5.34 -9.33
C ALA A 42 -4.22 -4.81 -7.98
N ILE A 43 -3.79 -3.54 -7.92
CA ILE A 43 -3.44 -2.87 -6.66
C ILE A 43 -4.69 -2.64 -5.80
N GLY A 44 -5.77 -2.14 -6.41
CA GLY A 44 -7.03 -1.87 -5.71
C GLY A 44 -7.68 -3.09 -5.06
N ARG A 45 -7.46 -4.28 -5.63
CA ARG A 45 -8.00 -5.57 -5.14
C ARG A 45 -7.00 -6.37 -4.31
N PHE A 46 -5.85 -5.77 -3.95
CA PHE A 46 -4.84 -6.48 -3.18
C PHE A 46 -5.39 -6.91 -1.81
N THR A 47 -5.37 -8.22 -1.56
CA THR A 47 -5.65 -8.84 -0.27
C THR A 47 -4.83 -10.12 -0.11
N MET A 48 -4.27 -10.32 1.08
CA MET A 48 -3.45 -11.47 1.44
C MET A 48 -4.04 -12.21 2.66
N SER A 49 -4.77 -11.50 3.52
CA SER A 49 -5.27 -11.97 4.82
C SER A 49 -6.58 -12.75 4.72
N THR A 50 -7.42 -12.46 3.72
CA THR A 50 -8.65 -13.21 3.44
C THR A 50 -8.38 -14.67 3.03
N ILE A 51 -7.14 -14.98 2.65
CA ILE A 51 -6.69 -16.29 2.15
C ILE A 51 -6.21 -17.19 3.31
N ALA A 52 -5.93 -16.61 4.50
CA ALA A 52 -5.41 -17.32 5.67
C ALA A 52 -6.51 -17.75 6.67
N SER A 53 -7.71 -17.17 6.61
CA SER A 53 -8.83 -17.44 7.52
C SER A 53 -9.64 -18.73 7.21
N ALA A 54 -9.25 -19.48 6.18
CA ALA A 54 -9.89 -20.74 5.80
C ALA A 54 -9.09 -21.95 6.30
N GLY A 55 -9.48 -22.48 7.47
CA GLY A 55 -9.50 -23.91 7.80
C GLY A 55 -8.20 -24.74 7.79
N SER A 56 -7.91 -25.37 8.93
CA SER A 56 -6.91 -26.43 9.11
C SER A 56 -7.19 -27.67 8.24
N GLY A 57 -6.20 -28.09 7.45
CA GLY A 57 -6.19 -29.39 6.73
C GLY A 57 -6.14 -29.25 5.19
N SER A 58 -5.02 -29.62 4.56
CA SER A 58 -4.75 -29.63 3.09
C SER A 58 -4.86 -28.30 2.32
N GLN A 59 -5.62 -27.31 2.82
CA GLN A 59 -5.80 -25.98 2.22
C GLN A 59 -4.62 -25.02 2.44
N SER A 60 -3.70 -25.32 3.36
CA SER A 60 -2.53 -24.48 3.65
C SER A 60 -1.58 -24.34 2.44
N GLN A 61 -1.44 -25.37 1.61
CA GLN A 61 -0.64 -25.32 0.38
C GLN A 61 -1.30 -24.48 -0.72
N MET A 62 -2.63 -24.50 -0.79
CA MET A 62 -3.42 -23.71 -1.74
C MET A 62 -3.43 -22.22 -1.35
N SER A 63 -3.50 -21.95 -0.04
CA SER A 63 -3.36 -20.61 0.56
C SER A 63 -1.98 -19.99 0.27
N TYR A 64 -0.89 -20.75 0.40
CA TYR A 64 0.46 -20.26 0.07
C TYR A 64 0.66 -19.95 -1.41
N LYS A 65 0.14 -20.80 -2.31
CA LYS A 65 0.16 -20.54 -3.76
C LYS A 65 -0.61 -19.27 -4.10
N GLN A 66 -1.80 -19.09 -3.54
CA GLN A 66 -2.62 -17.89 -3.75
C GLN A 66 -1.96 -16.62 -3.21
N ALA A 67 -1.32 -16.69 -2.04
CA ALA A 67 -0.56 -15.57 -1.48
C ALA A 67 0.65 -15.20 -2.36
N ARG A 68 1.35 -16.20 -2.91
CA ARG A 68 2.44 -16.00 -3.88
C ARG A 68 1.94 -15.37 -5.18
N ASP A 69 0.81 -15.83 -5.69
CA ASP A 69 0.19 -15.29 -6.91
C ASP A 69 -0.29 -13.86 -6.70
N ALA A 70 -0.89 -13.55 -5.55
CA ALA A 70 -1.29 -12.19 -5.18
C ALA A 70 -0.07 -11.25 -5.12
N ARG A 71 1.03 -11.69 -4.50
CA ARG A 71 2.30 -10.97 -4.50
C ARG A 71 2.84 -10.78 -5.93
N ALA A 72 2.87 -11.84 -6.75
CA ALA A 72 3.37 -11.75 -8.11
C ALA A 72 2.56 -10.77 -8.97
N ARG A 73 1.23 -10.77 -8.83
CA ARG A 73 0.34 -9.80 -9.48
C ARG A 73 0.59 -8.37 -9.01
N LEU A 74 0.76 -8.16 -7.71
CA LEU A 74 1.07 -6.85 -7.15
C LEU A 74 2.41 -6.33 -7.69
N VAL A 75 3.47 -7.13 -7.63
CA VAL A 75 4.81 -6.76 -8.14
C VAL A 75 4.74 -6.41 -9.63
N SER A 76 4.04 -7.22 -10.42
CA SER A 76 3.85 -6.96 -11.85
C SER A 76 3.09 -5.66 -12.10
N ALA A 77 1.99 -5.42 -11.36
CA ALA A 77 1.21 -4.21 -11.48
C ALA A 77 2.00 -2.95 -11.10
N VAL A 78 2.78 -3.01 -10.02
CA VAL A 78 3.67 -1.93 -9.59
C VAL A 78 4.70 -1.62 -10.67
N ASN A 79 5.35 -2.63 -11.23
CA ASN A 79 6.32 -2.46 -12.32
C ASN A 79 5.67 -1.86 -13.57
N ILE A 80 4.48 -2.32 -13.94
CA ILE A 80 3.71 -1.78 -15.08
C ILE A 80 3.38 -0.30 -14.86
N LEU A 81 2.85 0.07 -13.70
CA LEU A 81 2.50 1.48 -13.44
C LEU A 81 3.72 2.36 -13.28
N TYR A 82 4.84 1.82 -12.79
CA TYR A 82 6.11 2.53 -12.75
C TYR A 82 6.61 2.85 -14.17
N LEU A 83 6.56 1.88 -15.08
CA LEU A 83 7.01 2.04 -16.47
C LEU A 83 6.05 2.88 -17.32
N LEU A 84 4.74 2.82 -17.05
CA LEU A 84 3.72 3.62 -17.74
C LEU A 84 3.52 5.01 -17.14
N SER A 85 4.20 5.33 -16.03
CA SER A 85 4.10 6.65 -15.43
C SER A 85 4.79 7.68 -16.35
N PRO A 86 4.16 8.82 -16.63
CA PRO A 86 4.74 9.82 -17.51
C PRO A 86 6.06 10.33 -16.93
N VAL A 87 7.13 10.30 -17.73
CA VAL A 87 8.41 10.90 -17.35
C VAL A 87 8.35 12.39 -17.67
N PRO A 88 8.45 13.28 -16.67
CA PRO A 88 8.55 14.70 -16.94
C PRO A 88 9.85 14.95 -17.73
N LYS A 89 9.76 15.72 -18.82
CA LYS A 89 10.90 16.02 -19.71
C LYS A 89 12.10 16.68 -19.01
N ASN A 90 11.90 17.18 -17.79
CA ASN A 90 12.91 17.85 -16.97
C ASN A 90 13.68 16.90 -16.04
N VAL A 91 13.32 15.62 -16.01
CA VAL A 91 14.00 14.63 -15.17
C VAL A 91 15.02 13.89 -16.02
N THR A 92 16.30 14.04 -15.68
CA THR A 92 17.43 13.45 -16.42
C THR A 92 18.01 12.20 -15.72
N SER A 93 17.55 11.86 -14.51
CA SER A 93 18.02 10.73 -13.73
C SER A 93 16.89 9.88 -13.16
N ALA A 94 17.03 8.56 -13.24
CA ALA A 94 16.11 7.59 -12.64
C ALA A 94 15.97 7.73 -11.11
N ALA A 95 16.94 8.37 -10.45
CA ALA A 95 16.91 8.60 -9.00
C ALA A 95 15.92 9.72 -8.57
N THR A 96 15.57 10.63 -9.48
CA THR A 96 14.65 11.76 -9.20
C THR A 96 13.26 11.54 -9.79
N PHE A 97 13.06 10.42 -10.51
CA PHE A 97 11.78 10.08 -11.11
C PHE A 97 10.75 9.70 -10.04
N GLN A 98 9.66 10.44 -9.97
CA GLN A 98 8.50 10.09 -9.15
C GLN A 98 7.39 9.50 -10.03
N PRO A 99 6.96 8.26 -9.78
CA PRO A 99 5.92 7.63 -10.58
C PRO A 99 4.53 8.10 -10.13
N ASP A 100 4.10 9.28 -10.59
CA ASP A 100 2.82 9.91 -10.24
C ASP A 100 1.63 8.96 -10.36
N LEU A 101 1.60 8.14 -11.41
CA LEU A 101 0.50 7.21 -11.64
C LEU A 101 0.42 6.11 -10.57
N LEU A 102 1.59 5.58 -10.18
CA LEU A 102 1.68 4.58 -9.13
C LEU A 102 1.31 5.19 -7.77
N LEU A 103 1.84 6.38 -7.47
CA LEU A 103 1.57 7.11 -6.23
C LEU A 103 0.07 7.41 -6.09
N SER A 104 -0.56 7.99 -7.12
CA SER A 104 -2.00 8.27 -7.14
C SER A 104 -2.82 7.00 -6.91
N THR A 105 -2.43 5.88 -7.52
CA THR A 105 -3.14 4.60 -7.38
C THR A 105 -3.02 4.05 -5.96
N LEU A 106 -1.83 4.12 -5.35
CA LEU A 106 -1.59 3.65 -3.97
C LEU A 106 -2.27 4.55 -2.92
N GLN A 107 -2.25 5.87 -3.13
CA GLN A 107 -3.01 6.81 -2.32
C GLN A 107 -4.51 6.54 -2.40
N GLY A 108 -5.03 6.29 -3.61
CA GLY A 108 -6.43 5.92 -3.85
C GLY A 108 -6.81 4.61 -3.15
N TYR A 109 -5.94 3.59 -3.19
CA TYR A 109 -6.12 2.36 -2.43
C TYR A 109 -6.23 2.64 -0.92
N MET A 110 -5.32 3.46 -0.38
CA MET A 110 -5.32 3.79 1.04
C MET A 110 -6.59 4.53 1.48
N GLN A 111 -7.00 5.53 0.71
CA GLN A 111 -8.22 6.29 0.99
C GLN A 111 -9.47 5.38 0.92
N THR A 112 -9.52 4.48 -0.06
CA THR A 112 -10.63 3.51 -0.20
C THR A 112 -10.65 2.54 0.98
N ALA A 113 -9.49 2.04 1.41
CA ALA A 113 -9.37 1.14 2.56
C ALA A 113 -9.84 1.81 3.86
N ILE A 114 -9.46 3.08 4.09
CA ILE A 114 -9.88 3.85 5.28
C ILE A 114 -11.38 4.12 5.24
N SER A 115 -11.89 4.66 4.11
CA SER A 115 -13.30 5.04 3.98
C SER A 115 -14.25 3.85 4.11
N SER A 116 -13.91 2.71 3.49
CA SER A 116 -14.73 1.48 3.58
C SER A 116 -14.71 0.89 4.99
N SER A 117 -13.53 0.83 5.63
CA SER A 117 -13.37 0.39 7.02
C SER A 117 -14.17 1.26 8.01
N LEU A 118 -14.14 2.59 7.82
CA LEU A 118 -14.89 3.53 8.65
C LEU A 118 -16.39 3.32 8.53
N SER A 119 -16.91 3.18 7.31
CA SER A 119 -18.34 2.95 7.06
C SER A 119 -18.82 1.65 7.73
N ASN A 120 -18.04 0.57 7.58
CA ASN A 120 -18.36 -0.72 8.18
C ASN A 120 -18.32 -0.65 9.72
N LEU A 121 -17.29 -0.03 10.29
CA LEU A 121 -17.17 0.12 11.75
C LEU A 121 -18.28 0.99 12.33
N THR A 122 -18.64 2.09 11.67
CA THR A 122 -19.75 2.97 12.10
C THR A 122 -21.08 2.21 12.14
N ARG A 123 -21.35 1.39 11.13
CA ARG A 123 -22.55 0.53 11.09
C ARG A 123 -22.50 -0.53 12.21
N ALA A 124 -21.35 -1.16 12.41
CA ALA A 124 -21.17 -2.19 13.43
C ALA A 124 -21.28 -1.66 14.87
N LEU A 125 -20.84 -0.41 15.12
CA LEU A 125 -21.07 0.27 16.40
C LEU A 125 -22.54 0.60 16.65
N SER A 126 -23.32 0.78 15.59
CA SER A 126 -24.78 0.92 15.69
C SER A 126 -25.50 -0.44 15.84
N MET A 127 -24.82 -1.54 15.46
CA MET A 127 -25.33 -2.91 15.43
C MET A 127 -24.31 -3.89 16.03
N LEU A 128 -24.17 -3.87 17.37
CA LEU A 128 -23.15 -4.63 18.10
C LEU A 128 -23.03 -6.13 17.74
N PRO A 129 -24.09 -6.88 17.38
CA PRO A 129 -23.94 -8.28 17.00
C PRO A 129 -22.98 -8.53 15.83
N THR A 130 -22.74 -7.52 15.00
CA THR A 130 -21.83 -7.59 13.84
C THR A 130 -20.43 -7.03 14.11
N LEU A 131 -20.19 -6.51 15.33
CA LEU A 131 -18.96 -5.81 15.70
C LEU A 131 -17.75 -6.73 15.63
N GLU A 132 -17.80 -7.91 16.24
CA GLU A 132 -16.69 -8.86 16.26
C GLU A 132 -16.25 -9.25 14.85
N ARG A 133 -17.21 -9.54 13.96
CA ARG A 133 -16.93 -9.84 12.55
C ARG A 133 -16.27 -8.66 11.85
N THR A 134 -16.81 -7.46 12.05
CA THR A 134 -16.29 -6.23 11.44
C THR A 134 -14.88 -5.91 11.93
N LEU A 135 -14.59 -6.12 13.22
CA LEU A 135 -13.26 -5.94 13.80
C LEU A 135 -12.26 -7.00 13.31
N SER A 136 -12.72 -8.23 13.08
CA SER A 136 -11.89 -9.25 12.43
C SER A 136 -11.52 -8.84 11.00
N ASP A 137 -12.51 -8.40 10.21
CA ASP A 137 -12.28 -7.93 8.83
C ASP A 137 -11.38 -6.68 8.81
N LEU A 138 -11.52 -5.79 9.80
CA LEU A 138 -10.68 -4.61 9.96
C LEU A 138 -9.22 -4.98 10.25
N SER A 139 -9.00 -5.96 11.14
CA SER A 139 -7.65 -6.47 11.43
C SER A 139 -7.00 -7.10 10.19
N ALA A 140 -7.76 -7.87 9.39
CA ALA A 140 -7.28 -8.45 8.14
C ALA A 140 -6.90 -7.37 7.10
N ARG A 141 -7.67 -6.27 7.01
CA ARG A 141 -7.33 -5.14 6.14
C ARG A 141 -6.03 -4.45 6.57
N CYS A 142 -5.82 -4.28 7.87
CA CYS A 142 -4.56 -3.73 8.38
C CYS A 142 -3.37 -4.64 8.06
N GLN A 143 -3.54 -5.96 8.19
CA GLN A 143 -2.52 -6.94 7.82
C GLN A 143 -2.19 -6.89 6.33
N ASP A 144 -3.18 -6.68 5.46
CA ASP A 144 -2.96 -6.47 4.02
C ASP A 144 -2.13 -5.19 3.77
N ILE A 145 -2.43 -4.09 4.45
CA ILE A 145 -1.66 -2.84 4.35
C ILE A 145 -0.22 -3.04 4.86
N PHE A 146 -0.04 -3.79 5.95
CA PHE A 146 1.29 -4.14 6.45
C PHE A 146 2.08 -4.98 5.44
N ALA A 147 1.44 -5.98 4.83
CA ALA A 147 2.05 -6.80 3.78
C ALA A 147 2.42 -5.96 2.54
N LEU A 148 1.58 -4.98 2.17
CA LEU A 148 1.88 -4.03 1.10
C LEU A 148 3.12 -3.18 1.41
N GLU A 149 3.25 -2.62 2.62
CA GLU A 149 4.44 -1.90 3.09
C GLU A 149 5.70 -2.79 3.02
N ALA A 150 5.59 -4.04 3.50
CA ALA A 150 6.69 -4.99 3.42
C ALA A 150 7.09 -5.30 1.97
N ILE A 151 6.13 -5.48 1.05
CA ILE A 151 6.44 -5.76 -0.36
C ILE A 151 7.09 -4.53 -1.02
N LEU A 152 6.55 -3.33 -0.81
CA LEU A 152 7.06 -2.09 -1.41
C LEU A 152 8.45 -1.71 -0.88
N SER A 153 8.74 -1.97 0.40
CA SER A 153 10.07 -1.70 0.98
C SER A 153 11.17 -2.59 0.42
N ASN A 154 10.84 -3.79 -0.06
CA ASN A 154 11.78 -4.72 -0.72
C ASN A 154 11.84 -4.57 -2.24
N LEU A 155 10.89 -3.85 -2.85
CA LEU A 155 10.89 -3.64 -4.29
C LEU A 155 11.87 -2.54 -4.67
N ARG A 156 12.94 -2.94 -5.38
CA ARG A 156 13.83 -2.01 -6.06
C ARG A 156 13.11 -1.48 -7.32
N PRO A 157 13.19 -0.17 -7.61
CA PRO A 157 12.66 0.38 -8.84
C PRO A 157 13.25 -0.34 -10.06
N PRO A 158 12.43 -0.76 -11.05
CA PRO A 158 12.95 -1.39 -12.26
C PRO A 158 13.76 -0.36 -13.07
N SER A 159 14.80 -0.82 -13.78
CA SER A 159 15.57 0.01 -14.69
C SER A 159 14.65 0.59 -15.76
N HIS A 160 14.56 1.91 -15.82
CA HIS A 160 13.61 2.60 -16.68
C HIS A 160 14.26 2.84 -18.06
N PRO A 161 13.62 2.44 -19.17
CA PRO A 161 14.24 2.42 -20.50
C PRO A 161 14.60 3.81 -21.07
N LEU A 162 13.98 4.88 -20.54
CA LEU A 162 14.27 6.27 -20.95
C LEU A 162 15.42 6.91 -20.16
N PHE A 163 16.01 6.20 -19.19
CA PHE A 163 17.20 6.66 -18.50
C PHE A 163 18.36 5.74 -18.88
N PRO A 164 19.54 6.28 -19.24
CA PRO A 164 20.70 5.45 -19.52
C PRO A 164 20.95 4.53 -18.32
N PRO A 165 21.21 3.23 -18.54
CA PRO A 165 21.64 2.37 -17.46
C PRO A 165 22.89 3.00 -16.87
N THR A 166 22.86 3.38 -15.59
CA THR A 166 24.11 3.64 -14.86
C THR A 166 24.89 2.33 -14.95
N ALA A 167 25.92 2.33 -15.78
CA ALA A 167 26.74 1.15 -16.04
C ALA A 167 27.19 0.55 -14.70
N PRO A 168 27.08 -0.77 -14.48
CA PRO A 168 27.92 -1.40 -13.48
C PRO A 168 29.37 -1.16 -13.91
N ALA A 169 30.13 -0.44 -13.10
CA ALA A 169 31.57 -0.32 -13.24
C ALA A 169 32.22 -1.69 -13.04
N ALA A 170 32.21 -2.55 -14.06
CA ALA A 170 33.03 -3.75 -14.16
C ALA A 170 32.85 -4.43 -15.53
N ALA A 171 33.55 -3.94 -16.56
CA ALA A 171 34.15 -4.75 -17.64
C ALA A 171 34.79 -3.85 -18.73
N ALA A 172 35.74 -3.01 -18.33
CA ALA A 172 36.79 -2.52 -19.24
C ALA A 172 38.10 -2.73 -18.48
N GLY A 173 38.77 -3.85 -18.74
CA GLY A 173 40.02 -4.18 -18.07
C GLY A 173 41.19 -3.42 -18.68
N THR A 174 42.00 -2.75 -17.86
CA THR A 174 43.46 -2.95 -17.78
C THR A 174 44.08 -2.16 -16.61
N ARG A 175 44.85 -2.88 -15.77
CA ARG A 175 46.05 -2.48 -15.01
C ARG A 175 46.28 -0.99 -14.68
N ASN A 176 46.19 -0.63 -13.39
CA ASN A 176 47.35 -0.38 -12.52
C ASN A 176 46.86 -0.04 -11.11
N GLY A 177 47.59 -0.54 -10.11
CA GLY A 177 47.19 -0.49 -8.72
C GLY A 177 47.44 0.87 -8.08
N GLU A 178 46.47 1.32 -7.31
CA GLU A 178 46.62 2.14 -6.11
C GLU A 178 45.32 2.01 -5.31
N GLN A 179 45.42 1.37 -4.13
CA GLN A 179 44.37 1.42 -3.11
C GLN A 179 44.21 2.88 -2.65
N PRO A 180 42.97 3.34 -2.51
CA PRO A 180 42.61 3.91 -1.22
C PRO A 180 41.21 3.45 -0.75
N GLU A 181 41.20 2.98 0.50
CA GLU A 181 40.14 3.04 1.52
C GLU A 181 38.67 2.68 1.16
N PRO A 182 38.01 1.83 1.97
CA PRO A 182 36.59 1.50 1.82
C PRO A 182 35.73 2.69 2.23
N GLN A 183 35.55 3.65 1.31
CA GLN A 183 34.55 4.70 1.44
C GLN A 183 33.16 4.07 1.39
N ILE A 184 32.61 3.92 2.59
CA ILE A 184 31.22 3.78 2.99
C ILE A 184 30.28 4.20 1.86
N GLN A 185 29.92 3.24 1.00
CA GLN A 185 28.87 3.41 0.02
C GLN A 185 27.58 3.67 0.80
N ALA A 186 27.09 4.90 0.71
CA ALA A 186 25.80 5.32 1.21
C ALA A 186 24.72 4.39 0.64
N SER A 187 24.41 3.34 1.41
CA SER A 187 23.29 2.42 1.21
C SER A 187 21.98 3.15 1.57
N GLY A 188 21.72 4.26 0.88
CA GLY A 188 20.41 4.88 0.84
C GLY A 188 19.47 3.89 0.17
N LYS A 189 18.53 3.34 0.96
CA LYS A 189 17.53 2.36 0.53
C LYS A 189 16.64 2.95 -0.56
N ASN A 190 17.06 2.90 -1.82
CA ASN A 190 16.25 3.27 -2.98
C ASN A 190 15.14 2.23 -3.19
N ASN A 191 14.07 2.32 -2.41
CA ASN A 191 12.88 1.49 -2.53
C ASN A 191 11.67 2.34 -2.97
N LEU A 192 10.67 1.68 -3.56
CA LEU A 192 9.44 2.33 -4.04
C LEU A 192 8.52 2.83 -2.92
N LEU A 193 8.87 2.54 -1.67
CA LEU A 193 8.09 2.92 -0.49
C LEU A 193 8.38 4.36 -0.05
N GLN A 194 9.63 4.83 -0.10
CA GLN A 194 9.98 6.20 0.33
C GLN A 194 9.17 7.29 -0.39
N PRO A 195 8.97 7.26 -1.72
CA PRO A 195 8.15 8.25 -2.40
C PRO A 195 6.69 8.26 -1.92
N LEU A 196 6.13 7.08 -1.60
CA LEU A 196 4.76 6.97 -1.09
C LEU A 196 4.64 7.50 0.34
N LEU A 197 5.59 7.18 1.20
CA LEU A 197 5.64 7.68 2.57
C LEU A 197 5.75 9.20 2.61
N ASN A 198 6.61 9.78 1.77
CA ASN A 198 6.74 11.23 1.64
C ASN A 198 5.46 11.86 1.08
N ALA A 199 4.82 11.27 0.08
CA ALA A 199 3.59 11.80 -0.49
C ALA A 199 2.38 11.72 0.46
N LEU A 200 2.46 10.89 1.51
CA LEU A 200 1.45 10.73 2.56
C LEU A 200 1.88 11.39 3.90
N ASP A 201 3.06 12.03 3.94
CA ASP A 201 3.69 12.59 5.14
C ASP A 201 3.65 11.64 6.35
N THR A 202 3.93 10.35 6.12
CA THR A 202 3.85 9.30 7.14
C THR A 202 5.09 8.42 7.19
N SER A 203 5.40 7.86 8.35
CA SER A 203 6.50 6.91 8.55
C SER A 203 6.10 5.44 8.40
N SER A 204 4.79 5.14 8.30
CA SER A 204 4.26 3.81 7.99
C SER A 204 2.83 3.89 7.44
N LEU A 205 2.47 2.93 6.58
CA LEU A 205 1.12 2.84 6.03
C LEU A 205 0.09 2.38 7.06
N PRO A 206 0.34 1.36 7.92
CA PRO A 206 -0.65 0.95 8.90
C PRO A 206 -0.82 1.96 10.04
N SER A 207 0.23 2.70 10.46
CA SER A 207 0.02 3.81 11.42
C SER A 207 -0.80 4.93 10.80
N TYR A 208 -0.58 5.26 9.52
CA TYR A 208 -1.43 6.22 8.80
C TYR A 208 -2.89 5.77 8.74
N PHE A 209 -3.12 4.48 8.45
CA PHE A 209 -4.44 3.87 8.44
C PHE A 209 -5.17 4.02 9.78
N TRP A 210 -4.56 3.59 10.90
CA TRP A 210 -5.19 3.67 12.22
C TRP A 210 -5.41 5.10 12.69
N ARG A 211 -4.46 6.01 12.48
CA ARG A 211 -4.59 7.43 12.87
C ARG A 211 -5.70 8.12 12.08
N SER A 212 -5.74 7.89 10.78
CA SER A 212 -6.80 8.43 9.91
C SER A 212 -8.15 7.86 10.33
N LEU A 213 -8.26 6.55 10.51
CA LEU A 213 -9.49 5.90 10.94
C LEU A 213 -9.99 6.45 12.28
N ALA A 214 -9.12 6.58 13.29
CA ALA A 214 -9.46 7.17 14.59
C ALA A 214 -9.99 8.61 14.47
N SER A 215 -9.33 9.43 13.65
CA SER A 215 -9.71 10.84 13.46
C SER A 215 -11.12 10.98 12.89
N TYR A 216 -11.49 10.15 11.92
CA TYR A 216 -12.84 10.16 11.35
C TYR A 216 -13.87 9.47 12.23
N LEU A 217 -13.47 8.45 12.99
CA LEU A 217 -14.35 7.66 13.84
C LEU A 217 -14.97 8.50 14.96
N ALA A 218 -14.19 9.39 15.57
CA ALA A 218 -14.67 10.26 16.66
C ALA A 218 -15.92 11.06 16.26
N ALA A 219 -15.91 11.70 15.08
CA ALA A 219 -17.06 12.45 14.57
C ALA A 219 -18.28 11.56 14.31
N ARG A 220 -18.07 10.33 13.81
CA ARG A 220 -19.15 9.37 13.53
C ARG A 220 -19.78 8.82 14.81
N VAL A 221 -18.98 8.50 15.82
CA VAL A 221 -19.46 8.07 17.13
C VAL A 221 -20.25 9.18 17.81
N GLN A 222 -19.76 10.43 17.71
CA GLN A 222 -20.47 11.60 18.24
C GLN A 222 -21.85 11.74 17.59
N GLU A 223 -21.96 11.52 16.27
CA GLU A 223 -23.24 11.54 15.56
C GLU A 223 -24.20 10.45 16.06
N ILE A 224 -23.72 9.22 16.28
CA ILE A 224 -24.54 8.11 16.82
C ILE A 224 -25.07 8.47 18.20
N ILE A 225 -24.22 9.02 19.07
CA ILE A 225 -24.61 9.40 20.43
C ILE A 225 -25.60 10.57 20.42
N ASN A 226 -25.34 11.61 19.61
CA ASN A 226 -26.22 12.78 19.50
C ASN A 226 -27.60 12.43 18.91
N ARG A 227 -27.67 11.47 17.98
CA ARG A 227 -28.94 10.93 17.46
C ARG A 227 -29.77 10.22 18.53
N GLY A 228 -29.13 9.74 19.60
CA GLY A 228 -29.78 9.06 20.70
C GLY A 228 -30.37 7.69 20.31
N GLY A 229 -31.33 7.23 21.11
CA GLY A 229 -32.03 5.96 20.89
C GLY A 229 -31.31 4.72 21.43
N VAL A 230 -31.73 3.56 20.94
CA VAL A 230 -31.27 2.24 21.43
C VAL A 230 -29.78 2.02 21.14
N SER A 231 -29.28 2.46 19.98
CA SER A 231 -27.86 2.36 19.61
C SER A 231 -26.99 3.15 20.58
N ALA A 232 -27.33 4.40 20.87
CA ALA A 232 -26.59 5.23 21.83
C ALA A 232 -26.60 4.63 23.24
N ARG A 233 -27.74 4.13 23.72
CA ARG A 233 -27.85 3.46 25.03
C ARG A 233 -27.00 2.19 25.09
N THR A 234 -27.07 1.36 24.05
CA THR A 234 -26.30 0.11 23.95
C THR A 234 -24.79 0.39 23.88
N LEU A 235 -24.40 1.46 23.18
CA LEU A 235 -23.00 1.86 23.07
C LEU A 235 -22.43 2.30 24.44
N ARG A 236 -23.22 3.05 25.23
CA ARG A 236 -22.84 3.44 26.60
C ARG A 236 -22.76 2.24 27.54
N SER A 237 -23.73 1.33 27.49
CA SER A 237 -23.75 0.15 28.37
C SER A 237 -22.67 -0.88 28.06
N ASN A 238 -22.16 -0.91 26.81
CA ASN A 238 -21.12 -1.83 26.37
C ASN A 238 -19.75 -1.16 26.17
N ARG A 239 -19.55 0.06 26.69
CA ARG A 239 -18.34 0.86 26.42
C ARG A 239 -17.06 0.09 26.73
N ASP A 240 -16.99 -0.60 27.87
CA ASP A 240 -15.76 -1.25 28.33
C ASP A 240 -15.44 -2.49 27.49
N ARG A 241 -16.47 -3.21 27.06
CA ARG A 241 -16.35 -4.30 26.08
C ARG A 241 -15.81 -3.78 24.75
N ILE A 242 -16.38 -2.70 24.22
CA ILE A 242 -15.94 -2.10 22.94
C ILE A 242 -14.49 -1.61 23.03
N LYS A 243 -14.11 -0.95 24.14
CA LYS A 243 -12.72 -0.51 24.39
C LYS A 243 -11.76 -1.69 24.30
N LYS A 244 -12.11 -2.83 24.92
CA LYS A 244 -11.30 -4.06 24.87
C LYS A 244 -11.24 -4.66 23.46
N GLU A 245 -12.39 -4.85 22.81
CA GLU A 245 -12.44 -5.47 21.47
C GLU A 245 -11.71 -4.63 20.40
N VAL A 246 -11.80 -3.30 20.48
CA VAL A 246 -11.07 -2.40 19.57
C VAL A 246 -9.57 -2.44 19.85
N LYS A 247 -9.14 -2.46 21.12
CA LYS A 247 -7.74 -2.64 21.47
C LYS A 247 -7.20 -3.96 20.90
N ASP A 248 -7.91 -5.06 21.12
CA ASP A 248 -7.54 -6.39 20.64
C ASP A 248 -7.54 -6.46 19.10
N CYS A 249 -8.45 -5.74 18.43
CA CYS A 249 -8.50 -5.62 16.98
C CYS A 249 -7.23 -4.97 16.41
N VAL A 250 -6.78 -3.85 16.98
CA VAL A 250 -5.55 -3.16 16.54
C VAL A 250 -4.33 -4.04 16.77
N LEU A 251 -4.23 -4.65 17.95
CA LEU A 251 -3.12 -5.57 18.27
C LEU A 251 -3.12 -6.79 17.33
N ARG A 252 -4.27 -7.36 17.00
CA ARG A 252 -4.37 -8.45 16.02
C ARG A 252 -3.98 -7.98 14.61
N GLY A 253 -4.41 -6.78 14.22
CA GLY A 253 -4.08 -6.19 12.91
C GLY A 253 -2.59 -5.88 12.74
N SER A 254 -1.86 -5.77 13.85
CA SER A 254 -0.41 -5.56 13.85
C SER A 254 0.42 -6.84 13.66
N GLN A 255 -0.18 -8.00 13.92
CA GLN A 255 0.46 -9.28 13.74
C GLN A 255 0.24 -9.73 12.30
N LEU A 256 1.32 -9.92 11.54
CA LEU A 256 1.23 -10.66 10.28
C LEU A 256 0.70 -12.06 10.58
N PRO A 257 -0.29 -12.58 9.82
CA PRO A 257 -0.77 -13.95 9.97
C PRO A 257 0.40 -14.93 9.99
N SER A 258 0.44 -15.86 10.95
CA SER A 258 1.55 -16.81 11.13
C SER A 258 1.79 -17.72 9.90
N SER A 259 0.82 -17.81 8.99
CA SER A 259 0.99 -18.49 7.69
C SER A 259 1.95 -17.75 6.74
N ILE A 260 2.11 -16.43 6.91
CA ILE A 260 3.01 -15.56 6.15
C ILE A 260 4.39 -15.47 6.83
N LEU A 261 4.53 -15.94 8.07
CA LEU A 261 5.78 -15.92 8.86
C LEU A 261 6.95 -16.68 8.18
N GLY A 262 6.66 -17.76 7.44
CA GLY A 262 7.67 -18.42 6.59
C GLY A 262 8.20 -17.55 5.44
N THR A 263 7.49 -16.46 5.14
CA THR A 263 7.83 -15.42 4.16
C THR A 263 8.49 -14.20 4.80
N GLU A 264 8.48 -14.02 6.14
CA GLU A 264 9.13 -12.86 6.80
C GLU A 264 10.62 -12.78 6.47
N LYS A 265 11.33 -13.92 6.54
CA LYS A 265 12.75 -14.01 6.14
C LYS A 265 12.97 -13.71 4.65
N ARG A 266 11.92 -13.82 3.82
CA ARG A 266 11.92 -13.51 2.37
C ARG A 266 11.30 -12.15 2.03
N LEU A 267 10.71 -11.48 3.01
CA LEU A 267 10.11 -10.15 2.95
C LEU A 267 10.94 -9.15 3.75
N GLY A 268 12.16 -9.51 4.16
CA GLY A 268 13.09 -8.60 4.83
C GLY A 268 12.49 -7.93 6.08
N VAL A 269 11.47 -8.54 6.69
CA VAL A 269 10.87 -8.03 7.92
C VAL A 269 11.83 -8.45 9.02
N ASP A 270 12.74 -7.55 9.38
CA ASP A 270 13.51 -7.71 10.61
C ASP A 270 12.51 -7.79 11.76
N SER A 271 12.39 -8.98 12.35
CA SER A 271 11.64 -9.30 13.57
C SER A 271 12.20 -8.57 14.82
N GLY A 272 12.88 -7.45 14.63
CA GLY A 272 13.71 -6.75 15.62
C GLY A 272 13.20 -5.37 16.03
N LEU A 273 12.07 -4.90 15.51
CA LEU A 273 11.31 -3.86 16.20
C LEU A 273 9.98 -4.47 16.62
N GLU A 274 9.85 -4.80 17.91
CA GLU A 274 8.58 -4.70 18.61
C GLU A 274 8.06 -3.26 18.43
N ARG A 275 7.47 -2.98 17.27
CA ARG A 275 6.75 -1.75 17.02
C ARG A 275 5.58 -1.83 17.99
N SER A 276 5.65 -1.12 19.11
CA SER A 276 4.56 -1.11 20.08
C SER A 276 3.34 -0.43 19.44
N TRP A 277 2.35 -1.23 19.05
CA TRP A 277 1.06 -0.76 18.53
C TRP A 277 0.11 -0.32 19.65
N GLU A 278 0.61 -0.27 20.89
CA GLU A 278 -0.15 0.22 22.04
C GLU A 278 -0.56 1.67 21.86
N ARG A 279 0.28 2.47 21.20
CA ARG A 279 -0.03 3.88 20.89
C ARG A 279 -1.21 3.99 19.93
N GLU A 280 -1.19 3.26 18.83
CA GLU A 280 -2.26 3.22 17.83
C GLU A 280 -3.56 2.65 18.42
N ALA A 281 -3.44 1.62 19.26
CA ALA A 281 -4.56 1.06 19.99
C ALA A 281 -5.18 2.08 20.96
N ALA A 282 -4.34 2.81 21.72
CA ALA A 282 -4.81 3.88 22.61
C ALA A 282 -5.48 5.03 21.83
N VAL A 283 -4.94 5.42 20.69
CA VAL A 283 -5.55 6.45 19.82
C VAL A 283 -6.91 5.99 19.28
N MET A 284 -7.01 4.75 18.80
CA MET A 284 -8.28 4.18 18.35
C MET A 284 -9.31 4.08 19.48
N VAL A 285 -8.92 3.58 20.65
CA VAL A 285 -9.81 3.44 21.81
C VAL A 285 -10.26 4.82 22.31
N SER A 286 -9.34 5.80 22.39
CA SER A 286 -9.67 7.16 22.84
C SER A 286 -10.62 7.89 21.89
N SER A 287 -10.57 7.61 20.58
CA SER A 287 -11.53 8.18 19.61
C SER A 287 -12.98 7.81 19.91
N ILE A 288 -13.22 6.67 20.56
CA ILE A 288 -14.54 6.21 21.00
C ILE A 288 -14.78 6.63 22.46
N ALA A 289 -13.81 6.38 23.35
CA ALA A 289 -13.93 6.61 24.78
C ALA A 289 -14.18 8.08 25.12
N ASN A 290 -13.41 9.01 24.52
CA ASN A 290 -13.53 10.44 24.81
C ASN A 290 -14.92 10.99 24.45
N VAL A 291 -15.55 10.43 23.42
CA VAL A 291 -16.91 10.81 23.01
C VAL A 291 -17.95 10.28 23.99
N LEU A 292 -17.76 9.04 24.45
CA LEU A 292 -18.66 8.40 25.41
C LEU A 292 -18.57 9.03 26.81
N ASP A 293 -17.37 9.42 27.23
CA ASP A 293 -17.12 9.97 28.56
C ASP A 293 -17.47 11.47 28.66
N ARG A 294 -17.54 12.20 27.53
CA ARG A 294 -17.98 13.61 27.48
C ARG A 294 -19.48 13.82 27.66
N GLN A 295 -20.29 12.76 27.58
CA GLN A 295 -21.77 12.83 27.64
C GLN A 295 -22.39 11.89 28.68
N ALA A 296 -21.57 11.39 29.60
CA ALA A 296 -22.01 10.77 30.85
C ALA A 296 -22.11 11.86 31.93
#